data_AF-A0A1I8GPK8-F1
#
_entry.id   AF-A0A1I8GPK8-F1
#
_cell.length_a   1.000
_cell.length_b   1.000
_cell.length_c   1.000
_cell.angle_alpha   90.00
_cell.angle_beta   90.00
_cell.angle_gamma   90.00
#
_symmetry.space_group_name_H-M   'P 1'
#
loop_
_entity.id
_entity.type
_entity.pdbx_description
1 polymer ?
#
loop_
_entity_poly.entity_id
_entity_poly.type
_entity_poly.pdbx_seq_one_letter_code
_entity_poly.pdbx_strand_id
1 'polypeptide(L)'
;MKLLWVLIAVAAVAAPIAFTDAKALPAQELDVSDWREKAIEMLERAIARLEDAIAKLPEDSRLRAYLNKALEYLRRKLTDLQDAAFNFGESDRVDFLERILERLEQALERLPEGPLRDRLQQNIDRIRDLLNN
;
A
#
# COMPACT_ATOMS: atom_id res chain seq x y z
N MET A 1 2.01 -62.35 1.13
CA MET A 1 1.47 -61.32 0.22
C MET A 1 0.36 -61.97 -0.61
N LYS A 2 -0.90 -61.64 -0.32
CA LYS A 2 -2.08 -62.16 -1.05
C LYS A 2 -2.63 -61.05 -1.95
N LEU A 3 -3.03 -61.49 -3.12
CA LEU A 3 -3.44 -60.71 -4.26
C LEU A 3 -4.91 -60.24 -4.16
N LEU A 4 -5.21 -59.18 -4.93
CA LEU A 4 -6.24 -59.16 -5.99
C LEU A 4 -7.68 -58.63 -5.75
N TRP A 5 -8.08 -57.87 -6.78
CA TRP A 5 -9.41 -57.56 -7.35
C TRP A 5 -10.19 -56.29 -6.95
N VAL A 6 -10.78 -55.76 -8.02
CA VAL A 6 -11.46 -54.48 -8.27
C VAL A 6 -12.99 -54.73 -8.29
N LEU A 7 -13.77 -53.65 -8.13
CA LEU A 7 -15.03 -53.30 -8.82
C LEU A 7 -16.28 -53.05 -7.95
N ILE A 8 -16.74 -51.80 -8.02
CA ILE A 8 -18.11 -51.32 -8.37
C ILE A 8 -19.32 -51.81 -7.54
N ALA A 9 -20.07 -50.86 -6.98
CA ALA A 9 -21.48 -50.54 -7.35
C ALA A 9 -22.18 -49.74 -6.22
N VAL A 10 -22.62 -48.49 -6.43
CA VAL A 10 -23.92 -48.02 -6.98
C VAL A 10 -24.82 -47.43 -5.88
N ALA A 11 -25.09 -46.13 -6.05
CA ALA A 11 -26.25 -45.28 -5.73
C ALA A 11 -27.40 -45.78 -4.82
N ALA A 12 -27.85 -44.90 -3.91
CA ALA A 12 -29.21 -44.33 -3.89
C ALA A 12 -29.35 -43.27 -2.76
N VAL A 13 -29.43 -41.98 -3.08
CA VAL A 13 -30.67 -41.15 -3.10
C VAL A 13 -31.18 -40.74 -1.70
N ALA A 14 -30.87 -39.50 -1.33
CA ALA A 14 -31.82 -38.57 -0.69
C ALA A 14 -31.29 -37.12 -0.83
N ALA A 15 -31.83 -36.37 -1.79
CA ALA A 15 -31.87 -34.91 -1.81
C ALA A 15 -33.22 -34.55 -2.46
N PRO A 16 -33.97 -33.52 -2.01
CA PRO A 16 -33.55 -32.10 -2.14
C PRO A 16 -34.02 -31.24 -0.92
N ILE A 17 -33.72 -29.94 -0.69
CA ILE A 17 -33.78 -28.73 -1.53
C ILE A 17 -32.92 -27.61 -0.87
N ALA A 18 -31.96 -27.10 -1.65
CA ALA A 18 -31.54 -25.71 -1.95
C ALA A 18 -31.40 -24.57 -0.89
N PHE A 19 -30.62 -23.57 -1.33
CA PHE A 19 -30.26 -22.25 -0.76
C PHE A 19 -28.94 -22.29 0.06
N THR A 20 -27.81 -21.73 -0.36
CA THR A 20 -27.48 -20.76 -1.40
C THR A 20 -25.96 -20.81 -1.64
N ASP A 21 -25.54 -20.48 -2.85
CA ASP A 21 -24.18 -20.03 -3.17
C ASP A 21 -23.62 -19.09 -2.09
N ALA A 22 -22.68 -19.58 -1.29
CA ALA A 22 -21.70 -18.74 -0.65
C ALA A 22 -20.34 -19.18 -1.20
N LYS A 23 -20.10 -18.77 -2.46
CA LYS A 23 -18.74 -18.63 -2.96
C LYS A 23 -18.06 -17.64 -2.03
N ALA A 24 -17.43 -18.13 -0.97
CA ALA A 24 -16.51 -17.34 -0.19
C ALA A 24 -15.43 -16.88 -1.17
N LEU A 25 -15.56 -15.63 -1.62
CA LEU A 25 -14.51 -14.96 -2.36
C LEU A 25 -13.30 -15.00 -1.44
N PRO A 26 -12.14 -15.55 -1.86
CA PRO A 26 -10.94 -15.40 -1.06
C PRO A 26 -10.74 -13.90 -0.90
N ALA A 27 -10.72 -13.42 0.35
CA ALA A 27 -10.16 -12.11 0.65
C ALA A 27 -8.79 -12.10 -0.04
N GLN A 28 -8.61 -11.22 -1.03
CA GLN A 28 -7.33 -11.09 -1.71
C GLN A 28 -6.37 -10.53 -0.67
N GLU A 29 -5.68 -11.40 0.08
CA GLU A 29 -4.42 -11.03 0.70
C GLU A 29 -3.55 -10.49 -0.44
N LEU A 30 -3.32 -9.18 -0.46
CA LEU A 30 -2.33 -8.58 -1.34
C LEU A 30 -1.01 -9.33 -1.14
N ASP A 31 -0.50 -9.95 -2.20
CA ASP A 31 0.80 -10.61 -2.18
C ASP A 31 1.84 -9.61 -1.65
N VAL A 32 2.80 -10.11 -0.87
CA VAL A 32 3.87 -9.31 -0.26
C VAL A 32 4.67 -8.54 -1.33
N SER A 33 4.73 -9.07 -2.55
CA SER A 33 5.30 -8.38 -3.72
C SER A 33 4.43 -7.20 -4.17
N ASP A 34 3.12 -7.41 -4.29
CA ASP A 34 2.19 -6.43 -4.85
C ASP A 34 2.04 -5.17 -3.99
N TRP A 35 1.95 -5.30 -2.66
CA TRP A 35 1.85 -4.11 -1.80
C TRP A 35 3.15 -3.31 -1.80
N ARG A 36 4.31 -3.98 -1.82
CA ARG A 36 5.62 -3.33 -1.75
C ARG A 36 5.85 -2.49 -3.00
N GLU A 37 5.57 -3.06 -4.16
CA GLU A 37 5.66 -2.36 -5.44
C GLU A 37 4.73 -1.14 -5.48
N LYS A 38 3.47 -1.29 -5.02
CA LYS A 38 2.53 -0.16 -4.92
C LYS A 38 3.02 0.91 -3.95
N ALA A 39 3.55 0.51 -2.78
CA ALA A 39 4.08 1.45 -1.80
C ALA A 39 5.28 2.23 -2.38
N ILE A 40 6.19 1.55 -3.07
CA ILE A 40 7.32 2.17 -3.78
C ILE A 40 6.82 3.21 -4.80
N GLU A 41 5.89 2.82 -5.67
CA GLU A 41 5.34 3.72 -6.71
C GLU A 41 4.72 4.99 -6.08
N MET A 42 3.99 4.84 -4.97
CA MET A 42 3.38 5.97 -4.27
C MET A 42 4.41 6.87 -3.59
N LEU A 43 5.44 6.30 -2.97
CA LEU A 43 6.52 7.06 -2.35
C LEU A 43 7.30 7.86 -3.40
N GLU A 44 7.69 7.24 -4.52
CA GLU A 44 8.37 7.93 -5.62
C GLU A 44 7.54 9.11 -6.14
N ARG A 45 6.24 8.89 -6.30
CA ARG A 45 5.28 9.93 -6.68
C ARG A 45 5.19 11.06 -5.67
N ALA A 46 5.24 10.77 -4.38
CA ALA A 46 5.17 11.79 -3.32
C ALA A 46 6.48 12.59 -3.24
N ILE A 47 7.61 11.90 -3.35
CA ILE A 47 8.96 12.49 -3.44
C ILE A 47 9.03 13.47 -4.61
N ALA A 48 8.67 13.05 -5.83
CA ALA A 48 8.73 13.91 -7.01
C ALA A 48 7.87 15.18 -6.88
N ARG A 49 6.70 15.08 -6.24
CA ARG A 49 5.83 16.24 -5.99
C ARG A 49 6.39 17.19 -4.93
N LEU A 50 7.00 16.65 -3.87
CA LEU A 50 7.67 17.47 -2.86
C LEU A 50 8.91 18.16 -3.43
N GLU A 51 9.69 17.48 -4.27
CA GLU A 51 10.82 18.08 -5.00
C GLU A 51 10.36 19.25 -5.87
N ASP A 52 9.30 19.08 -6.65
CA ASP A 52 8.72 20.16 -7.47
C ASP A 52 8.21 21.33 -6.61
N ALA A 53 7.63 21.05 -5.44
CA ALA A 53 7.21 22.10 -4.50
C ALA A 53 8.41 22.85 -3.90
N ILE A 54 9.44 22.12 -3.46
CA ILE A 54 10.67 22.66 -2.88
C ILE A 54 11.42 23.54 -3.89
N ALA A 55 11.50 23.12 -5.15
CA ALA A 55 12.18 23.84 -6.22
C ALA A 55 11.57 25.23 -6.51
N LYS A 56 10.28 25.42 -6.19
CA LYS A 56 9.54 26.67 -6.38
C LYS A 56 9.64 27.63 -5.19
N LEU A 57 10.28 27.22 -4.10
CA LEU A 57 10.39 28.02 -2.88
C LEU A 57 11.74 28.73 -2.77
N PRO A 58 11.78 29.94 -2.17
CA PRO A 58 13.02 30.62 -1.84
C PRO A 58 13.96 29.75 -0.99
N GLU A 59 15.27 29.89 -1.18
CA GLU A 59 16.29 29.07 -0.50
C GLU A 59 16.25 29.19 1.02
N ASP A 60 16.01 30.41 1.49
CA ASP A 60 15.93 30.81 2.89
C ASP A 60 14.52 30.57 3.50
N SER A 61 13.58 30.04 2.71
CA SER A 61 12.22 29.78 3.17
C SER A 61 12.18 28.71 4.27
N ARG A 62 11.56 29.06 5.39
CA ARG A 62 11.24 28.10 6.47
C ARG A 62 10.40 26.94 5.96
N LEU A 63 9.50 27.18 5.01
CA LEU A 63 8.70 26.13 4.38
C LEU A 63 9.59 25.18 3.57
N ARG A 64 10.55 25.70 2.80
CA ARG A 64 11.50 24.88 2.04
C ARG A 64 12.30 23.97 2.98
N ALA A 65 12.83 24.52 4.07
CA ALA A 65 13.56 23.75 5.09
C ALA A 65 12.70 22.65 5.73
N TYR A 66 11.41 22.93 5.97
CA TYR A 66 10.47 21.95 6.48
C TYR A 66 10.20 20.82 5.48
N LEU A 67 9.87 21.17 4.22
CA LEU A 67 9.58 20.19 3.18
C LEU A 67 10.81 19.33 2.84
N ASN A 68 12.02 19.88 2.91
CA ASN A 68 13.26 19.11 2.77
C ASN A 68 13.37 17.99 3.82
N LYS A 69 13.00 18.25 5.08
CA LYS A 69 12.99 17.22 6.13
C LYS A 69 11.94 16.14 5.89
N ALA A 70 10.80 16.50 5.29
CA ALA A 70 9.80 15.54 4.85
C ALA A 70 10.34 14.69 3.69
N LEU A 71 10.95 15.32 2.69
CA LEU A 71 11.56 14.66 1.54
C LEU A 71 12.67 13.66 1.95
N GLU A 72 13.58 14.07 2.83
CA GLU A 72 14.64 13.19 3.37
C GLU A 72 14.07 11.96 4.07
N TYR A 73 13.02 12.15 4.88
CA TYR A 73 12.33 11.05 5.53
C TYR A 73 11.75 10.06 4.52
N LEU A 74 11.03 10.56 3.51
CA LEU A 74 10.41 9.70 2.50
C LEU A 74 11.45 8.97 1.65
N ARG A 75 12.56 9.62 1.28
CA ARG A 75 13.67 8.96 0.57
C ARG A 75 14.25 7.81 1.37
N ARG A 76 14.44 7.99 2.68
CA ARG A 76 14.89 6.91 3.56
C ARG A 76 13.89 5.75 3.57
N LYS A 77 12.59 6.05 3.62
CA LYS A 77 11.54 5.02 3.58
C LYS A 77 11.43 4.31 2.24
N LEU A 78 11.69 5.01 1.14
CA LEU A 78 11.80 4.39 -0.17
C LEU A 78 12.98 3.41 -0.21
N THR A 79 14.14 3.80 0.33
CA THR A 79 15.29 2.90 0.46
C THR A 79 14.96 1.68 1.33
N ASP A 80 14.27 1.86 2.47
CA ASP A 80 13.84 0.76 3.33
C ASP A 80 12.96 -0.25 2.56
N LEU A 81 12.07 0.22 1.65
CA LEU A 81 11.22 -0.66 0.82
C LEU A 81 11.99 -1.36 -0.31
N GLN A 82 12.94 -0.65 -0.93
CA GLN A 82 13.76 -1.17 -2.03
C GLN A 82 14.78 -2.21 -1.53
N ASP A 83 15.11 -2.19 -0.24
CA ASP A 83 15.94 -3.22 0.37
C ASP A 83 15.17 -4.55 0.48
N ALA A 84 15.54 -5.50 -0.38
CA ALA A 84 14.95 -6.84 -0.40
C ALA A 84 15.20 -7.63 0.90
N ALA A 85 16.20 -7.26 1.71
CA ALA A 85 16.44 -7.87 3.01
C ALA A 85 15.42 -7.42 4.06
N PHE A 86 14.72 -6.31 3.83
CA PHE A 86 13.68 -5.84 4.73
C PHE A 86 12.40 -6.66 4.50
N ASN A 87 12.05 -7.50 5.47
CA ASN A 87 10.83 -8.31 5.40
C ASN A 87 9.75 -7.67 6.28
N PHE A 88 8.68 -7.21 5.67
CA PHE A 88 7.57 -6.58 6.40
C PHE A 88 6.49 -7.63 6.69
N GLY A 89 6.29 -7.93 7.97
CA GLY A 89 5.05 -8.55 8.43
C GLY A 89 3.87 -7.60 8.18
N GLU A 90 2.64 -8.11 8.22
CA GLU A 90 1.43 -7.30 7.98
C GLU A 90 1.36 -6.06 8.88
N SER A 91 1.58 -6.22 10.19
CA SER A 91 1.62 -5.11 11.15
C SER A 91 2.69 -4.07 10.80
N ASP A 92 3.87 -4.51 10.33
CA ASP A 92 4.94 -3.60 9.93
C ASP A 92 4.56 -2.78 8.68
N ARG A 93 3.72 -3.31 7.79
CA ARG A 93 3.23 -2.61 6.58
C ARG A 93 2.27 -1.49 6.96
N VAL A 94 1.32 -1.78 7.83
CA VAL A 94 0.34 -0.80 8.31
C VAL A 94 1.07 0.33 9.02
N ASP A 95 1.89 0.01 10.02
CA ASP A 95 2.69 1.00 10.76
C ASP A 95 3.59 1.85 9.82
N PHE A 96 4.13 1.23 8.78
CA PHE A 96 4.95 1.92 7.79
C PHE A 96 4.11 2.94 7.00
N LEU A 97 2.98 2.52 6.43
CA LEU A 97 2.12 3.38 5.62
C LEU A 97 1.49 4.51 6.45
N GLU A 98 1.12 4.26 7.71
CA GLU A 98 0.61 5.29 8.61
C GLU A 98 1.65 6.39 8.86
N ARG A 99 2.92 6.02 9.09
CA ARG A 99 3.99 7.00 9.28
C ARG A 99 4.29 7.81 8.01
N ILE A 100 4.15 7.20 6.83
CA ILE A 100 4.23 7.91 5.55
C ILE A 100 3.09 8.92 5.43
N LEU A 101 1.86 8.50 5.72
CA LEU A 101 0.67 9.34 5.69
C LEU A 101 0.81 10.55 6.61
N GLU A 102 1.16 10.31 7.88
CA GLU A 102 1.37 11.38 8.86
C GLU A 102 2.36 12.43 8.33
N ARG A 103 3.46 11.98 7.72
CA ARG A 103 4.47 12.89 7.19
C ARG A 103 3.97 13.71 6.00
N LEU A 104 3.20 13.08 5.11
CA LEU A 104 2.63 13.75 3.94
C LEU A 104 1.53 14.73 4.32
N GLU A 105 0.68 14.38 5.28
CA GLU A 105 -0.38 15.24 5.82
C GLU A 105 0.21 16.50 6.46
N GLN A 106 1.24 16.36 7.29
CA GLN A 106 1.92 17.53 7.87
C GLN A 106 2.57 18.42 6.80
N ALA A 107 3.07 17.84 5.70
CA ALA A 107 3.59 18.60 4.57
C ALA A 107 2.46 19.33 3.82
N LEU A 108 1.35 18.64 3.58
CA LEU A 108 0.16 19.18 2.92
C LEU A 108 -0.43 20.38 3.67
N GLU A 109 -0.55 20.30 4.99
CA GLU A 109 -1.08 21.38 5.85
C GLU A 109 -0.31 22.70 5.70
N ARG A 110 0.98 22.61 5.32
CA ARG A 110 1.88 23.76 5.20
C ARG A 110 2.00 24.28 3.78
N LEU A 111 1.54 23.53 2.79
CA LEU A 111 1.53 23.99 1.41
C LEU A 111 0.41 25.02 1.21
N PRO A 112 0.67 26.11 0.48
CA PRO A 112 -0.40 27.01 0.06
C PRO A 112 -1.39 26.26 -0.86
N GLU A 113 -2.63 26.74 -0.92
CA GLU A 113 -3.61 26.23 -1.86
C GLU A 113 -3.11 26.29 -3.31
N GLY A 114 -3.51 25.30 -4.10
CA GLY A 114 -3.20 25.24 -5.52
C GLY A 114 -2.73 23.86 -5.99
N PRO A 115 -2.29 23.77 -7.27
CA PRO A 115 -2.11 22.49 -7.95
C PRO A 115 -1.13 21.53 -7.27
N LEU A 116 -0.11 22.05 -6.57
CA LEU A 116 0.85 21.23 -5.84
C LEU A 116 0.22 20.54 -4.63
N ARG A 117 -0.57 21.30 -3.87
CA ARG A 117 -1.31 20.79 -2.71
C ARG A 117 -2.32 19.74 -3.16
N ASP A 118 -3.07 20.01 -4.24
CA ASP A 118 -4.04 19.06 -4.80
C ASP A 118 -3.38 17.75 -5.24
N ARG A 119 -2.23 17.85 -5.89
CA ARG A 119 -1.44 16.67 -6.31
C ARG A 119 -0.91 15.88 -5.13
N LEU A 120 -0.51 16.53 -4.04
CA LEU A 120 -0.05 15.87 -2.82
C LEU A 120 -1.22 15.18 -2.10
N GLN A 121 -2.38 15.83 -2.04
CA GLN A 121 -3.62 15.24 -1.51
C GLN A 121 -3.99 13.96 -2.25
N GLN A 122 -3.95 13.96 -3.59
CA GLN A 122 -4.21 12.75 -4.39
C GLN A 122 -3.26 11.59 -4.07
N ASN A 123 -2.02 11.86 -3.67
CA ASN A 123 -1.11 10.80 -3.22
C ASN A 123 -1.46 10.28 -1.85
N ILE A 124 -1.82 11.17 -0.92
CA ILE A 124 -2.28 10.78 0.42
C ILE A 124 -3.50 9.87 0.29
N ASP A 125 -4.45 10.22 -0.57
CA ASP A 125 -5.66 9.41 -0.79
C ASP A 125 -5.31 8.02 -1.33
N ARG A 126 -4.40 7.92 -2.30
CA ARG A 126 -3.93 6.61 -2.82
C ARG A 126 -3.24 5.76 -1.76
N ILE A 127 -2.47 6.37 -0.86
CA ILE A 127 -1.80 5.64 0.21
C ILE A 127 -2.83 5.15 1.24
N ARG A 128 -3.86 5.95 1.54
CA ARG A 128 -5.00 5.51 2.37
C ARG A 128 -5.75 4.36 1.71
N ASP A 129 -5.96 4.41 0.40
CA ASP A 129 -6.58 3.32 -0.35
C ASP A 129 -5.75 2.03 -0.24
N LEU A 130 -4.41 2.11 -0.27
CA LEU A 130 -3.56 0.94 -0.05
C LEU A 130 -3.68 0.39 1.38
N LEU A 131 -3.80 1.26 2.39
CA LEU A 131 -3.93 0.84 3.79
C LEU A 131 -5.27 0.14 4.08
N ASN A 132 -6.33 0.51 3.36
CA ASN A 132 -7.68 -0.01 3.55
C ASN A 132 -8.02 -1.25 2.68
N ASN A 133 -7.09 -1.71 1.83
CA ASN A 133 -7.26 -2.89 0.96
C ASN A 133 -6.36 -4.04 1.42
#